data_AF-H1HKW6-F1
#
_entry.id   AF-H1HKW6-F1
#
_cell.length_a   1.000
_cell.length_b   1.000
_cell.length_c   1.000
_cell.angle_alpha   90.00
_cell.angle_beta   90.00
_cell.angle_gamma   90.00
#
_symmetry.space_group_name_H-M   'P 1'
#
loop_
_entity.id
_entity.type
_entity.pdbx_description
1 polymer ?
#
loop_
_entity_poly.entity_id
_entity_poly.type
_entity_poly.pdbx_seq_one_letter_code
_entity_poly.pdbx_strand_id
1 'polypeptide(L)'
;MNKNFELFMSQLQETNQTLDFFCDFKKIKKNVDDIKLSLCMLNSLINSRELRNSVEILWKRDKTAFAVMDILIAVRSEGKKKVLNECGECVVLDRFFDSVEGVMEYLESTGLAEIFRKGTIKDLVDYVFGIETGLDSNARKNRSGHVMEDMVAKIFESYGINYRREVYSREWKEITDALGDDEKRFDFVIEAGDKTYLIEVNFYSGGGSKLNEVARSYSDIAPKINSVPGFEFVWITDGVGWKSAKNKLQEAYSIIPSIYNLTDIDNFINLI
;
A
#
# COMPACT_ATOMS: atom_id res chain seq x y z
N MET A 1 30.51 -6.98 -19.11
CA MET A 1 31.10 -7.25 -17.78
C MET A 1 30.65 -8.62 -17.32
N ASN A 2 31.52 -9.39 -16.67
CA ASN A 2 31.13 -10.68 -16.12
C ASN A 2 30.25 -10.43 -14.89
N LYS A 3 28.96 -10.75 -14.97
CA LYS A 3 27.99 -10.54 -13.90
C LYS A 3 28.35 -11.39 -12.68
N ASN A 4 28.72 -10.76 -11.56
CA ASN A 4 29.01 -11.48 -10.32
C ASN A 4 27.78 -11.48 -9.41
N PHE A 5 26.99 -12.55 -9.46
CA PHE A 5 25.78 -12.69 -8.66
C PHE A 5 26.06 -12.71 -7.14
N GLU A 6 27.17 -13.30 -6.70
CA GLU A 6 27.50 -13.33 -5.28
C GLU A 6 27.87 -11.94 -4.76
N LEU A 7 28.52 -11.11 -5.58
CA LEU A 7 28.75 -9.69 -5.26
C LEU A 7 27.43 -8.90 -5.20
N PHE A 8 26.55 -9.10 -6.17
CA PHE A 8 25.21 -8.49 -6.17
C PHE A 8 24.46 -8.81 -4.88
N MET A 9 24.46 -10.09 -4.46
CA MET A 9 23.76 -10.55 -3.26
C MET A 9 24.39 -10.03 -1.95
N SER A 10 25.70 -9.76 -1.93
CA SER A 10 26.38 -9.27 -0.72
C SER A 10 26.14 -7.77 -0.48
N GLN A 11 25.75 -7.03 -1.51
CA GLN A 11 25.48 -5.59 -1.47
C GLN A 11 24.03 -5.22 -1.14
N LEU A 12 23.14 -6.21 -0.98
CA LEU A 12 21.73 -5.97 -0.71
C LEU A 12 21.53 -5.21 0.60
N GLN A 13 20.78 -4.11 0.53
CA GLN A 13 20.44 -3.25 1.65
C GLN A 13 19.44 -3.92 2.60
N GLU A 14 19.56 -3.67 3.90
CA GLU A 14 18.63 -4.22 4.90
C GLU A 14 17.26 -3.53 4.86
N THR A 15 17.25 -2.22 4.63
CA THR A 15 16.04 -1.41 4.64
C THR A 15 16.19 -0.18 3.75
N ASN A 16 15.11 0.21 3.07
CA ASN A 16 14.95 1.51 2.45
C ASN A 16 14.02 2.44 3.27
N GLN A 17 13.54 1.99 4.43
CA GLN A 17 12.53 2.69 5.22
C GLN A 17 13.14 3.79 6.08
N THR A 18 12.69 5.02 5.88
CA THR A 18 12.97 6.19 6.74
C THR A 18 12.00 6.23 7.93
N LEU A 19 12.23 7.06 8.95
CA LEU A 19 11.37 7.06 10.15
C LEU A 19 9.94 7.57 9.87
N ASP A 20 9.78 8.49 8.94
CA ASP A 20 8.48 8.97 8.43
C ASP A 20 7.73 7.92 7.59
N PHE A 21 8.37 6.78 7.28
CA PHE A 21 7.72 5.62 6.66
C PHE A 21 6.61 5.01 7.52
N PHE A 22 6.70 5.09 8.84
CA PHE A 22 5.84 4.25 9.70
C PHE A 22 4.44 4.82 9.91
N CYS A 23 4.31 6.14 10.02
CA CYS A 23 3.03 6.79 10.28
C CYS A 23 2.97 8.15 9.57
N ASP A 24 1.96 8.34 8.72
CA ASP A 24 1.64 9.67 8.20
C ASP A 24 0.67 10.38 9.16
N PHE A 25 1.22 11.08 10.14
CA PHE A 25 0.41 11.81 11.12
C PHE A 25 -0.40 12.96 10.50
N LYS A 26 0.01 13.51 9.35
CA LYS A 26 -0.77 14.55 8.67
C LYS A 26 -2.06 13.94 8.10
N LYS A 27 -1.95 12.80 7.43
CA LYS A 27 -3.09 12.03 6.93
C LYS A 27 -3.99 11.53 8.06
N ILE A 28 -3.41 10.94 9.10
CA ILE A 28 -4.16 10.46 10.29
C ILE A 28 -4.95 11.61 10.91
N LYS A 29 -4.28 12.74 11.15
CA LYS A 29 -4.94 13.92 11.72
C LYS A 29 -6.09 14.41 10.84
N LYS A 30 -5.88 14.49 9.52
CA LYS A 30 -6.93 14.89 8.57
C LYS A 30 -8.15 13.97 8.68
N ASN A 31 -7.95 12.65 8.64
CA ASN A 31 -9.03 11.68 8.72
C ASN A 31 -9.83 11.80 10.03
N VAL A 32 -9.14 12.03 11.15
CA VAL A 32 -9.80 12.24 12.46
C VAL A 32 -10.55 13.57 12.48
N ASP A 33 -9.93 14.64 11.98
CA ASP A 33 -10.53 15.98 11.93
C ASP A 33 -11.83 15.99 11.10
N ASP A 34 -11.91 15.20 10.01
CA ASP A 34 -13.09 15.08 9.14
C ASP A 34 -14.34 14.52 9.89
N ILE A 35 -14.14 13.68 10.91
CA ILE A 35 -15.22 13.05 11.69
C ILE A 35 -15.26 13.51 13.16
N LYS A 36 -14.41 14.47 13.53
CA LYS A 36 -14.17 14.89 14.91
C LYS A 36 -15.43 15.34 15.64
N LEU A 37 -16.30 16.11 14.98
CA LEU A 37 -17.53 16.60 15.60
C LEU A 37 -18.45 15.45 15.99
N SER A 38 -18.64 14.47 15.11
CA SER A 38 -19.42 13.26 15.38
C SER A 38 -18.83 12.47 16.56
N LEU A 39 -17.51 12.30 16.61
CA LEU A 39 -16.82 11.63 17.72
C LEU A 39 -17.00 12.39 19.05
N CYS A 40 -16.90 13.72 19.04
CA CYS A 40 -17.16 14.54 20.23
C CYS A 40 -18.60 14.41 20.72
N MET A 41 -19.58 14.22 19.83
CA MET A 41 -20.96 13.96 20.23
C MET A 41 -21.12 12.55 20.80
N LEU A 42 -20.54 11.54 20.15
CA LEU A 42 -20.56 10.15 20.62
C LEU A 42 -19.86 9.96 21.98
N ASN A 43 -18.94 10.85 22.37
CA ASN A 43 -18.37 10.87 23.73
C ASN A 43 -19.45 10.92 24.82
N SER A 44 -20.65 11.44 24.55
CA SER A 44 -21.76 11.43 25.53
C SER A 44 -22.27 10.03 25.87
N LEU A 45 -21.92 9.01 25.08
CA LEU A 45 -22.25 7.61 25.35
C LEU A 45 -21.29 6.96 26.35
N ILE A 46 -20.07 7.50 26.48
CA ILE A 46 -19.07 7.01 27.43
C ILE A 46 -19.55 7.27 28.87
N ASN A 47 -19.31 6.31 29.75
CA ASN A 47 -19.78 6.29 31.15
C ASN A 47 -21.30 6.33 31.30
N SER A 48 -22.06 6.06 30.23
CA SER A 48 -23.52 6.00 30.34
C SER A 48 -23.95 4.71 31.06
N ARG A 49 -24.63 4.87 32.20
CA ARG A 49 -25.25 3.76 32.94
C ARG A 49 -26.46 3.20 32.18
N GLU A 50 -27.25 4.10 31.57
CA GLU A 50 -28.42 3.79 30.75
C GLU A 50 -28.12 4.08 29.27
N LEU A 51 -27.26 3.23 28.68
CA LEU A 51 -26.72 3.45 27.33
C LEU A 51 -27.83 3.67 26.28
N ARG A 52 -28.92 2.91 26.34
CA ARG A 52 -30.06 3.05 25.41
C ARG A 52 -30.68 4.44 25.47
N ASN A 53 -30.92 4.96 26.67
CA ASN A 53 -31.46 6.31 26.85
C ASN A 53 -30.50 7.38 26.30
N SER A 54 -29.19 7.22 26.51
CA SER A 54 -28.18 8.10 25.92
C SER A 54 -28.18 8.06 24.39
N VAL A 55 -28.31 6.87 23.79
CA VAL A 55 -28.45 6.71 22.34
C VAL A 55 -29.71 7.40 21.84
N GLU A 56 -30.87 7.20 22.48
CA GLU A 56 -32.13 7.85 22.08
C GLU A 56 -32.07 9.38 22.17
N ILE A 57 -31.45 9.93 23.21
CA ILE A 57 -31.24 11.37 23.36
C ILE A 57 -30.34 11.91 22.23
N LEU A 58 -29.22 11.24 21.98
CA LEU A 58 -28.30 11.63 20.93
C LEU A 58 -28.95 11.49 19.54
N TRP A 59 -29.71 10.43 19.30
CA TRP A 59 -30.45 10.18 18.07
C TRP A 59 -31.44 11.28 17.73
N LYS A 60 -32.21 11.74 18.73
CA LYS A 60 -33.14 12.87 18.57
C LYS A 60 -32.42 14.19 18.29
N ARG A 61 -31.21 14.35 18.83
CA ARG A 61 -30.40 15.55 18.66
C ARG A 61 -29.71 15.60 17.30
N ASP A 62 -29.00 14.53 16.95
CA ASP A 62 -28.29 14.38 15.69
C ASP A 62 -27.97 12.91 15.42
N LYS A 63 -28.79 12.28 14.58
CA LYS A 63 -28.56 10.90 14.13
C LYS A 63 -27.34 10.73 13.22
N THR A 64 -26.83 11.81 12.61
CA THR A 64 -25.69 11.71 11.68
C THR A 64 -24.38 11.40 12.42
N ALA A 65 -24.32 11.67 13.73
CA ALA A 65 -23.19 11.32 14.56
C ALA A 65 -22.87 9.81 14.57
N PHE A 66 -23.87 8.94 14.40
CA PHE A 66 -23.69 7.49 14.39
C PHE A 66 -23.08 6.95 13.08
N ALA A 67 -23.05 7.74 12.01
CA ALA A 67 -22.55 7.32 10.70
C ALA A 67 -21.04 7.00 10.69
N VAL A 68 -20.30 7.45 11.72
CA VAL A 68 -18.84 7.25 11.84
C VAL A 68 -18.49 6.08 12.75
N MET A 69 -19.46 5.29 13.22
CA MET A 69 -19.21 4.26 14.22
C MET A 69 -18.44 3.05 13.69
N ASP A 70 -18.42 2.82 12.37
CA ASP A 70 -17.66 1.73 11.75
C ASP A 70 -16.16 1.84 12.02
N ILE A 71 -15.63 3.07 12.11
CA ILE A 71 -14.21 3.28 12.44
C ILE A 71 -13.86 2.81 13.85
N LEU A 72 -14.82 2.76 14.78
CA LEU A 72 -14.56 2.33 16.17
C LEU A 72 -14.15 0.86 16.27
N ILE A 73 -14.42 0.06 15.24
CA ILE A 73 -13.97 -1.34 15.12
C ILE A 73 -12.89 -1.50 14.04
N ALA A 74 -12.19 -0.42 13.68
CA ALA A 74 -11.16 -0.36 12.66
C ALA A 74 -11.64 -0.79 11.25
N VAL A 75 -12.91 -0.53 10.92
CA VAL A 75 -13.46 -0.75 9.59
C VAL A 75 -13.52 0.58 8.82
N ARG A 76 -13.01 0.58 7.59
CA ARG A 76 -13.21 1.66 6.61
C ARG A 76 -13.94 1.09 5.42
N SER A 77 -15.24 1.27 5.37
CA SER A 77 -16.04 0.58 4.36
C SER A 77 -16.63 1.46 3.29
N GLU A 78 -16.63 2.79 3.48
CA GLU A 78 -17.33 3.74 2.62
C GLU A 78 -18.78 3.29 2.34
N GLY A 79 -19.44 2.66 3.33
CA GLY A 79 -20.79 2.12 3.21
C GLY A 79 -20.96 0.84 2.40
N LYS A 80 -19.88 0.08 2.17
CA LYS A 80 -19.92 -1.14 1.34
C LYS A 80 -19.67 -2.42 2.12
N LYS A 81 -19.26 -2.35 3.40
CA LYS A 81 -18.94 -3.56 4.17
C LYS A 81 -20.21 -4.32 4.45
N LYS A 82 -20.20 -5.59 4.05
CA LYS A 82 -21.26 -6.54 4.37
C LYS A 82 -20.88 -7.37 5.60
N VAL A 83 -21.86 -7.59 6.46
CA VAL A 83 -21.79 -8.43 7.66
C VAL A 83 -23.03 -9.32 7.75
N LEU A 84 -23.02 -10.29 8.64
CA LEU A 84 -24.19 -11.09 8.97
C LEU A 84 -24.83 -10.50 10.22
N ASN A 85 -26.15 -10.25 10.19
CA ASN A 85 -26.90 -9.88 11.39
C ASN A 85 -27.17 -11.12 12.27
N GLU A 86 -27.85 -10.92 13.40
CA GLU A 86 -28.19 -12.02 14.33
C GLU A 86 -29.06 -13.11 13.69
N CYS A 87 -29.83 -12.78 12.64
CA CYS A 87 -30.63 -13.73 11.87
C CYS A 87 -29.82 -14.46 10.77
N GLY A 88 -28.53 -14.15 10.62
CA GLY A 88 -27.65 -14.73 9.60
C GLY A 88 -27.82 -14.12 8.20
N GLU A 89 -28.52 -13.00 8.09
CA GLU A 89 -28.75 -12.31 6.82
C GLU A 89 -27.58 -11.38 6.46
N CYS A 90 -27.23 -11.34 5.18
CA CYS A 90 -26.16 -10.48 4.69
C CYS A 90 -26.67 -9.04 4.53
N VAL A 91 -26.21 -8.15 5.42
CA VAL A 91 -26.59 -6.73 5.46
C VAL A 91 -25.36 -5.83 5.31
N VAL A 92 -25.58 -4.61 4.84
CA VAL A 92 -24.55 -3.56 4.86
C VAL A 92 -24.43 -3.02 6.29
N LEU A 93 -23.20 -2.92 6.81
CA LEU A 93 -22.93 -2.51 8.18
C LEU A 93 -23.56 -1.16 8.53
N ASP A 94 -23.47 -0.19 7.63
CA ASP A 94 -24.02 1.15 7.85
C ASP A 94 -25.54 1.17 8.11
N ARG A 95 -26.27 0.12 7.70
CA ARG A 95 -27.71 -0.01 8.00
C ARG A 95 -28.00 -0.11 9.49
N PHE A 96 -27.05 -0.54 10.30
CA PHE A 96 -27.20 -0.51 11.76
C PHE A 96 -27.33 0.94 12.25
N PHE A 97 -26.81 1.93 11.53
CA PHE A 97 -26.86 3.34 11.93
C PHE A 97 -28.13 4.06 11.44
N ASP A 98 -29.10 3.35 10.85
CA ASP A 98 -30.36 3.91 10.36
C ASP A 98 -31.49 3.94 11.41
N SER A 99 -31.30 3.28 12.56
CA SER A 99 -32.28 3.28 13.66
C SER A 99 -31.62 3.13 15.04
N VAL A 100 -32.36 3.52 16.09
CA VAL A 100 -31.91 3.29 17.48
C VAL A 100 -31.68 1.81 17.76
N GLU A 101 -32.56 0.93 17.29
CA GLU A 101 -32.41 -0.52 17.49
C GLU A 101 -31.15 -1.05 16.80
N GLY A 102 -30.90 -0.63 15.56
CA GLY A 102 -29.69 -1.03 14.84
C GLY A 102 -28.41 -0.53 15.53
N VAL A 103 -28.41 0.70 16.05
CA VAL A 103 -27.26 1.24 16.80
C VAL A 103 -27.04 0.43 18.07
N MET A 104 -28.11 0.07 18.78
CA MET A 104 -28.02 -0.76 19.98
C MET A 104 -27.52 -2.16 19.65
N GLU A 105 -28.04 -2.81 18.61
CA GLU A 105 -27.54 -4.11 18.12
C GLU A 105 -26.04 -4.02 17.82
N TYR A 106 -25.61 -3.02 17.04
CA TYR A 106 -24.21 -2.80 16.73
C TYR A 106 -23.34 -2.66 17.99
N LEU A 107 -23.77 -1.83 18.95
CA LEU A 107 -23.01 -1.60 20.19
C LEU A 107 -22.86 -2.87 21.02
N GLU A 108 -23.92 -3.67 21.15
CA GLU A 108 -23.89 -4.90 21.94
C GLU A 108 -23.09 -6.00 21.22
N SER A 109 -23.36 -6.24 19.93
CA SER A 109 -22.72 -7.33 19.18
C SER A 109 -21.22 -7.09 18.94
N THR A 110 -20.76 -5.83 18.92
CA THR A 110 -19.33 -5.50 18.81
C THR A 110 -18.61 -5.45 20.16
N GLY A 111 -19.34 -5.46 21.28
CA GLY A 111 -18.79 -5.28 22.63
C GLY A 111 -18.48 -3.81 23.01
N LEU A 112 -18.73 -2.85 22.12
CA LEU A 112 -18.54 -1.42 22.41
C LEU A 112 -19.47 -0.93 23.54
N ALA A 113 -20.66 -1.52 23.68
CA ALA A 113 -21.57 -1.20 24.76
C ALA A 113 -20.93 -1.39 26.15
N GLU A 114 -20.18 -2.48 26.34
CA GLU A 114 -19.47 -2.76 27.60
C GLU A 114 -18.35 -1.74 27.84
N ILE A 115 -17.56 -1.43 26.80
CA ILE A 115 -16.48 -0.45 26.85
C ILE A 115 -17.02 0.94 27.25
N PHE A 116 -18.16 1.34 26.68
CA PHE A 116 -18.80 2.63 26.97
C PHE A 116 -19.37 2.68 28.38
N ARG A 117 -20.12 1.64 28.80
CA ARG A 117 -20.68 1.55 30.16
C ARG A 117 -19.59 1.59 31.24
N LYS A 118 -18.48 0.88 31.02
CA LYS A 118 -17.34 0.83 31.96
C LYS A 118 -16.47 2.09 31.92
N GLY A 119 -16.59 2.93 30.90
CA GLY A 119 -15.73 4.09 30.73
C GLY A 119 -14.27 3.73 30.48
N THR A 120 -14.02 2.56 29.87
CA THR A 120 -12.65 2.08 29.59
C THR A 120 -11.92 3.06 28.67
N ILE A 121 -12.63 3.60 27.68
CA ILE A 121 -12.20 4.70 26.83
C ILE A 121 -12.76 5.99 27.41
N LYS A 122 -11.97 7.07 27.36
CA LYS A 122 -12.35 8.39 27.91
C LYS A 122 -12.66 9.42 26.84
N ASP A 123 -12.14 9.23 25.64
CA ASP A 123 -12.32 10.11 24.51
C ASP A 123 -12.23 9.33 23.19
N LEU A 124 -13.27 9.44 22.37
CA LEU A 124 -13.36 8.75 21.09
C LEU A 124 -12.49 9.41 20.02
N VAL A 125 -12.15 10.70 20.14
CA VAL A 125 -11.25 11.36 19.20
C VAL A 125 -9.84 10.77 19.34
N ASP A 126 -9.33 10.65 20.58
CA ASP A 126 -8.05 10.04 20.89
C ASP A 126 -8.03 8.53 20.57
N TYR A 127 -9.13 7.83 20.88
CA TYR A 127 -9.27 6.41 20.53
C TYR A 127 -9.19 6.17 19.03
N VAL A 128 -9.94 6.95 18.24
CA VAL A 128 -9.93 6.85 16.78
C VAL A 128 -8.60 7.31 16.20
N PHE A 129 -7.92 8.29 16.80
CA PHE A 129 -6.53 8.63 16.42
C PHE A 129 -5.59 7.41 16.55
N GLY A 130 -5.74 6.63 17.63
CA GLY A 130 -5.03 5.37 17.82
C GLY A 130 -5.38 4.32 16.77
N ILE A 131 -6.66 4.16 16.45
CA ILE A 131 -7.12 3.24 15.39
C ILE A 131 -6.56 3.65 14.03
N GLU A 132 -6.65 4.93 13.67
CA GLU A 132 -6.13 5.48 12.42
C GLU A 132 -4.62 5.26 12.29
N THR A 133 -3.88 5.40 13.39
CA THR A 133 -2.45 5.06 13.47
C THR A 133 -2.20 3.57 13.20
N GLY A 134 -3.03 2.69 13.79
CA GLY A 134 -2.96 1.25 13.55
C GLY A 134 -3.30 0.88 12.10
N LEU A 135 -4.30 1.52 11.50
CA LEU A 135 -4.74 1.30 10.12
C LEU A 135 -3.75 1.82 9.08
N ASP A 136 -2.90 2.81 9.41
CA ASP A 136 -1.84 3.27 8.49
C ASP A 136 -0.78 2.17 8.24
N SER A 137 -0.75 1.11 9.06
CA SER A 137 0.07 -0.08 8.78
C SER A 137 -0.26 -0.77 7.45
N ASN A 138 -1.51 -0.69 6.98
CA ASN A 138 -1.89 -1.20 5.68
C ASN A 138 -1.30 -0.37 4.53
N ALA A 139 -1.18 0.95 4.73
CA ALA A 139 -0.53 1.84 3.75
C ALA A 139 0.99 1.63 3.67
N ARG A 140 1.63 1.09 4.73
CA ARG A 140 3.08 0.80 4.74
C ARG A 140 3.50 -0.15 3.61
N LYS A 141 2.68 -1.14 3.26
CA LYS A 141 3.00 -2.12 2.21
C LYS A 141 3.16 -1.47 0.84
N ASN A 142 2.35 -0.46 0.53
CA ASN A 142 2.44 0.28 -0.73
C ASN A 142 3.55 1.33 -0.66
N ARG A 143 3.76 1.93 0.52
CA ARG A 143 4.80 2.93 0.76
C ARG A 143 6.21 2.39 0.48
N SER A 144 6.49 1.11 0.71
CA SER A 144 7.85 0.56 0.50
C SER A 144 8.26 0.49 -0.97
N GLY A 145 7.28 0.25 -1.87
CA GLY A 145 7.48 0.34 -3.31
C GLY A 145 7.73 1.78 -3.75
N HIS A 146 6.85 2.71 -3.33
CA HIS A 146 7.02 4.13 -3.63
C HIS A 146 8.33 4.72 -3.10
N VAL A 147 8.81 4.28 -1.93
CA VAL A 147 10.11 4.72 -1.41
C VAL A 147 11.27 4.27 -2.30
N MET A 148 11.20 3.05 -2.86
CA MET A 148 12.19 2.60 -3.84
C MET A 148 12.12 3.42 -5.14
N GLU A 149 10.91 3.63 -5.67
CA GLU A 149 10.71 4.49 -6.84
C GLU A 149 11.24 5.90 -6.61
N ASP A 150 10.89 6.54 -5.50
CA ASP A 150 11.32 7.90 -5.19
C ASP A 150 12.82 7.99 -4.93
N MET A 151 13.45 6.92 -4.43
CA MET A 151 14.91 6.85 -4.29
C MET A 151 15.58 6.78 -5.66
N VAL A 152 15.11 5.91 -6.55
CA VAL A 152 15.62 5.80 -7.93
C VAL A 152 15.37 7.10 -8.72
N ALA A 153 14.20 7.70 -8.57
CA ALA A 153 13.86 8.99 -9.17
C ALA A 153 14.83 10.09 -8.73
N LYS A 154 15.12 10.21 -7.43
CA LYS A 154 16.11 11.17 -6.91
C LYS A 154 17.51 10.92 -7.47
N ILE A 155 17.89 9.66 -7.64
CA ILE A 155 19.16 9.30 -8.27
C ILE A 155 19.17 9.83 -9.71
N PHE A 156 18.16 9.50 -10.53
CA PHE A 156 18.06 10.00 -11.90
C PHE A 156 18.08 11.54 -11.97
N GLU A 157 17.32 12.22 -11.11
CA GLU A 157 17.32 13.69 -11.01
C GLU A 157 18.71 14.25 -10.68
N SER A 158 19.43 13.63 -9.74
CA SER A 158 20.77 14.10 -9.33
C SER A 158 21.80 14.01 -10.46
N TYR A 159 21.60 13.10 -11.42
CA TYR A 159 22.41 12.95 -12.63
C TYR A 159 21.83 13.70 -13.84
N GLY A 160 20.71 14.43 -13.68
CA GLY A 160 20.07 15.18 -14.77
C GLY A 160 19.42 14.31 -15.83
N ILE A 161 19.07 13.06 -15.50
CA ILE A 161 18.42 12.12 -16.42
C ILE A 161 16.93 12.44 -16.50
N ASN A 162 16.44 12.63 -17.72
CA ASN A 162 15.01 12.78 -17.96
C ASN A 162 14.34 11.40 -18.00
N TYR A 163 13.24 11.26 -17.27
CA TYR A 163 12.45 10.03 -17.21
C TYR A 163 10.95 10.33 -17.18
N ARG A 164 10.15 9.36 -17.61
CA ARG A 164 8.69 9.34 -17.44
C ARG A 164 8.33 8.30 -16.41
N ARG A 165 7.28 8.53 -15.61
CA ARG A 165 6.79 7.58 -14.60
C ARG A 165 5.55 6.85 -15.09
N GLU A 166 5.41 5.61 -14.66
CA GLU A 166 4.16 4.85 -14.72
C GLU A 166 3.54 4.74 -16.14
N VAL A 167 4.37 4.37 -17.12
CA VAL A 167 4.05 4.35 -18.55
C VAL A 167 3.54 2.97 -18.98
N TYR A 168 2.45 2.91 -19.74
CA TYR A 168 1.88 1.66 -20.23
C TYR A 168 2.59 1.16 -21.50
N SER A 169 2.78 -0.16 -21.61
CA SER A 169 3.38 -0.84 -22.77
C SER A 169 2.68 -0.53 -24.08
N ARG A 170 1.36 -0.26 -24.03
CA ARG A 170 0.53 0.14 -25.18
C ARG A 170 0.98 1.41 -25.91
N GLU A 171 1.86 2.20 -25.30
CA GLU A 171 2.44 3.37 -25.95
C GLU A 171 3.25 2.98 -27.19
N TRP A 172 3.89 1.80 -27.18
CA TRP A 172 4.65 1.28 -28.30
C TRP A 172 3.98 0.03 -28.85
N LYS A 173 3.64 0.08 -30.14
CA LYS A 173 2.98 -1.03 -30.82
C LYS A 173 3.89 -2.27 -30.84
N GLU A 174 5.18 -2.07 -31.06
CA GLU A 174 6.19 -3.12 -31.13
C GLU A 174 6.33 -3.87 -29.80
N ILE A 175 6.25 -3.15 -28.67
CA ILE A 175 6.25 -3.75 -27.34
C ILE A 175 4.94 -4.47 -27.06
N THR A 176 3.81 -3.89 -27.47
CA THR A 176 2.49 -4.53 -27.35
C THR A 176 2.45 -5.84 -28.13
N ASP A 177 2.94 -5.83 -29.37
CA ASP A 177 3.01 -7.02 -30.24
C ASP A 177 3.94 -8.09 -29.64
N ALA A 178 5.05 -7.69 -29.00
CA ALA A 178 5.99 -8.60 -28.35
C ALA A 178 5.47 -9.20 -27.03
N LEU A 179 4.66 -8.46 -26.27
CA LEU A 179 4.06 -8.91 -25.01
C LEU A 179 2.72 -9.63 -25.22
N GLY A 180 2.02 -9.38 -26.32
CA GLY A 180 0.71 -9.95 -26.61
C GLY A 180 -0.37 -9.38 -25.69
N ASP A 181 -1.13 -10.27 -25.04
CA ASP A 181 -2.21 -9.88 -24.11
C ASP A 181 -1.68 -9.35 -22.75
N ASP A 182 -0.36 -9.46 -22.51
CA ASP A 182 0.28 -8.98 -21.28
C ASP A 182 0.47 -7.46 -21.32
N GLU A 183 -0.55 -6.70 -20.88
CA GLU A 183 -0.41 -5.25 -20.69
C GLU A 183 0.38 -4.95 -19.40
N LYS A 184 1.49 -4.22 -19.55
CA LYS A 184 2.36 -3.86 -18.44
C LYS A 184 2.45 -2.34 -18.28
N ARG A 185 2.54 -1.89 -17.04
CA ARG A 185 2.83 -0.50 -16.68
C ARG A 185 4.21 -0.46 -16.06
N PHE A 186 5.15 0.21 -16.72
CA PHE A 186 6.54 0.36 -16.28
C PHE A 186 6.69 1.52 -15.30
N ASP A 187 7.47 1.32 -14.24
CA ASP A 187 7.68 2.34 -13.21
C ASP A 187 8.40 3.56 -13.79
N PHE A 188 9.42 3.33 -14.63
CA PHE A 188 10.12 4.39 -15.36
C PHE A 188 10.35 4.05 -16.82
N VAL A 189 10.40 5.10 -17.64
CA VAL A 189 10.87 5.05 -19.02
C VAL A 189 11.90 6.14 -19.23
N ILE A 190 13.07 5.75 -19.75
CA ILE A 190 14.16 6.66 -20.12
C ILE A 190 14.41 6.50 -21.61
N GLU A 191 14.39 7.62 -22.33
CA GLU A 191 14.77 7.69 -23.74
C GLU A 191 16.15 8.33 -23.83
N ALA A 192 17.16 7.55 -24.22
CA ALA A 192 18.54 8.00 -24.32
C ALA A 192 19.14 7.57 -25.67
N GLY A 193 19.42 8.56 -26.53
CA GLY A 193 19.88 8.31 -27.89
C GLY A 193 18.84 7.58 -28.74
N ASP A 194 19.22 6.42 -29.28
CA ASP A 194 18.37 5.53 -30.10
C ASP A 194 17.73 4.40 -29.28
N LYS A 195 17.91 4.41 -27.95
CA LYS A 195 17.37 3.39 -27.05
C LYS A 195 16.31 3.95 -26.09
N THR A 196 15.29 3.13 -25.87
CA THR A 196 14.24 3.33 -24.86
C THR A 196 14.37 2.24 -23.79
N TYR A 197 14.65 2.66 -22.56
CA TYR A 197 14.78 1.78 -21.41
C TYR A 197 13.45 1.71 -20.66
N LEU A 198 12.89 0.49 -20.57
CA LEU A 198 11.66 0.20 -19.84
C LEU A 198 12.04 -0.40 -18.48
N ILE A 199 11.76 0.33 -17.40
CA ILE A 199 12.38 0.08 -16.10
C ILE A 199 11.33 -0.32 -15.07
N GLU A 200 11.63 -1.40 -14.35
CA GLU A 200 10.90 -1.82 -13.15
C GLU A 200 11.80 -1.69 -11.93
N VAL A 201 11.22 -1.22 -10.82
CA VAL A 201 11.94 -1.06 -9.56
C VAL A 201 11.23 -1.79 -8.43
N ASN A 202 11.98 -2.43 -7.54
CA ASN A 202 11.39 -2.97 -6.32
C ASN A 202 12.40 -3.14 -5.18
N PHE A 203 11.87 -3.14 -3.96
CA PHE A 203 12.64 -3.37 -2.74
C PHE A 203 11.93 -4.42 -1.88
N TYR A 204 12.66 -5.43 -1.42
CA TYR A 204 12.11 -6.46 -0.54
C TYR A 204 12.92 -6.57 0.75
N SER A 205 12.41 -6.01 1.85
CA SER A 205 13.02 -6.18 3.19
C SER A 205 12.78 -7.57 3.79
N GLY A 206 11.75 -8.27 3.32
CA GLY A 206 11.36 -9.61 3.80
C GLY A 206 11.12 -10.60 2.68
N GLY A 207 11.15 -11.88 3.03
CA GLY A 207 10.89 -12.99 2.10
C GLY A 207 9.41 -13.14 1.70
N GLY A 208 9.13 -14.05 0.76
CA GLY A 208 7.76 -14.45 0.44
C GLY A 208 7.55 -14.96 -0.99
N SER A 209 6.32 -15.36 -1.30
CA SER A 209 5.96 -15.82 -2.66
C SER A 209 6.00 -14.70 -3.70
N LYS A 210 5.70 -13.44 -3.30
CA LYS A 210 5.64 -12.29 -4.22
C LYS A 210 6.92 -12.09 -5.03
N LEU A 211 8.08 -12.04 -4.37
CA LEU A 211 9.38 -11.86 -5.04
C LEU A 211 9.78 -13.06 -5.92
N ASN A 212 9.32 -14.27 -5.60
CA ASN A 212 9.49 -15.44 -6.47
C ASN A 212 8.65 -15.34 -7.76
N GLU A 213 7.43 -14.80 -7.67
CA GLU A 213 6.58 -14.55 -8.84
C GLU A 213 7.12 -13.40 -9.68
N VAL A 214 7.60 -12.32 -9.06
CA VAL A 214 8.21 -11.17 -9.76
C VAL A 214 9.45 -11.59 -10.55
N ALA A 215 10.37 -12.35 -9.94
CA ALA A 215 11.54 -12.87 -10.66
C ALA A 215 11.14 -13.73 -11.87
N ARG A 216 10.11 -14.57 -11.73
CA ARG A 216 9.60 -15.39 -12.84
C ARG A 216 8.95 -14.55 -13.94
N SER A 217 8.06 -13.64 -13.58
CA SER A 217 7.40 -12.73 -14.52
C SER A 217 8.42 -11.90 -15.31
N TYR A 218 9.42 -11.33 -14.63
CA TYR A 218 10.44 -10.54 -15.29
C TYR A 218 11.36 -11.37 -16.19
N SER A 219 11.66 -12.62 -15.79
CA SER A 219 12.41 -13.55 -16.63
C SER A 219 11.69 -13.91 -17.93
N ASP A 220 10.36 -13.82 -17.96
CA ASP A 220 9.54 -14.08 -19.15
C ASP A 220 9.42 -12.84 -20.06
N ILE A 221 9.16 -11.66 -19.48
CA ILE A 221 8.94 -10.43 -20.28
C ILE A 221 10.24 -9.80 -20.79
N ALA A 222 11.34 -9.90 -20.05
CA ALA A 222 12.56 -9.19 -20.40
C ALA A 222 13.14 -9.66 -21.75
N PRO A 223 13.22 -10.98 -22.05
CA PRO A 223 13.63 -11.44 -23.37
C PRO A 223 12.73 -10.96 -24.50
N LYS A 224 11.40 -10.89 -24.26
CA LYS A 224 10.43 -10.39 -25.25
C LYS A 224 10.70 -8.92 -25.58
N ILE A 225 10.83 -8.08 -24.57
CA ILE A 225 11.15 -6.65 -24.73
C ILE A 225 12.51 -6.46 -25.40
N ASN A 226 13.54 -7.17 -24.93
CA ASN A 226 14.91 -7.05 -25.46
C ASN A 226 15.07 -7.59 -26.88
N SER A 227 14.08 -8.33 -27.40
CA SER A 227 14.07 -8.75 -28.81
C SER A 227 13.62 -7.65 -29.77
N VAL A 228 12.99 -6.59 -29.25
CA VAL A 228 12.51 -5.45 -30.04
C VAL A 228 13.67 -4.44 -30.23
N PRO A 229 14.06 -4.13 -31.48
CA PRO A 229 15.13 -3.15 -31.73
C PRO A 229 14.83 -1.79 -31.11
N GLY A 230 15.82 -1.20 -30.45
CA GLY A 230 15.69 0.10 -29.79
C GLY A 230 15.08 0.05 -28.38
N PHE A 231 14.74 -1.13 -27.86
CA PHE A 231 14.20 -1.27 -26.49
C PHE A 231 15.08 -2.15 -25.61
N GLU A 232 15.10 -1.82 -24.32
CA GLU A 232 15.81 -2.59 -23.31
C GLU A 232 15.03 -2.61 -21.99
N PHE A 233 14.80 -3.80 -21.45
CA PHE A 233 14.22 -3.98 -20.14
C PHE A 233 15.30 -3.90 -19.06
N VAL A 234 15.10 -2.98 -18.11
CA VAL A 234 15.99 -2.78 -16.96
C VAL A 234 15.24 -3.10 -15.69
N TRP A 235 15.86 -3.86 -14.80
CA TRP A 235 15.28 -4.19 -13.51
C TRP A 235 16.19 -3.76 -12.36
N ILE A 236 15.75 -2.78 -11.59
CA ILE A 236 16.47 -2.28 -10.42
C ILE A 236 15.84 -2.88 -9.17
N THR A 237 16.57 -3.75 -8.49
CA THR A 237 16.05 -4.48 -7.33
C THR A 237 17.03 -4.54 -6.18
N ASP A 238 16.54 -4.35 -4.97
CA ASP A 238 17.34 -4.40 -3.76
C ASP A 238 16.55 -5.01 -2.59
N GLY A 239 17.19 -5.17 -1.44
CA GLY A 239 16.61 -5.67 -0.22
C GLY A 239 17.06 -7.09 0.13
N VAL A 240 17.43 -7.29 1.39
CA VAL A 240 17.86 -8.59 1.94
C VAL A 240 16.80 -9.70 1.84
N GLY A 241 15.53 -9.37 1.57
CA GLY A 241 14.46 -10.33 1.33
C GLY A 241 14.78 -11.31 0.19
N TRP A 242 15.58 -10.88 -0.80
CA TRP A 242 16.07 -11.76 -1.87
C TRP A 242 16.91 -12.92 -1.41
N LYS A 243 17.53 -12.86 -0.22
CA LYS A 243 18.26 -14.00 0.35
C LYS A 243 17.35 -15.23 0.50
N SER A 244 16.06 -15.02 0.75
CA SER A 244 15.06 -16.10 0.86
C SER A 244 14.62 -16.71 -0.47
N ALA A 245 14.87 -16.02 -1.59
CA ALA A 245 14.57 -16.49 -2.94
C ALA A 245 15.79 -16.38 -3.87
N LYS A 246 16.98 -16.60 -3.30
CA LYS A 246 18.26 -16.48 -4.00
C LYS A 246 18.25 -17.24 -5.33
N ASN A 247 17.73 -18.46 -5.34
CA ASN A 247 17.70 -19.31 -6.54
C ASN A 247 16.87 -18.69 -7.66
N LYS A 248 15.69 -18.11 -7.36
CA LYS A 248 14.83 -17.48 -8.38
C LYS A 248 15.38 -16.17 -8.88
N LEU A 249 16.01 -15.39 -8.00
CA LEU A 249 16.75 -14.21 -8.44
C LEU A 249 17.95 -14.60 -9.31
N GLN A 250 18.67 -15.68 -8.98
CA GLN A 250 19.82 -16.14 -9.76
C GLN A 250 19.43 -16.58 -11.19
N GLU A 251 18.31 -17.29 -11.31
CA GLU A 251 17.71 -17.64 -12.60
C GLU A 251 17.44 -16.36 -13.42
N ALA A 252 16.72 -15.40 -12.84
CA ALA A 252 16.43 -14.12 -13.49
C ALA A 252 17.69 -13.32 -13.81
N TYR A 253 18.68 -13.31 -12.92
CA TYR A 253 19.96 -12.62 -13.08
C TYR A 253 20.78 -13.13 -14.27
N SER A 254 20.60 -14.41 -14.60
CA SER A 254 21.24 -15.06 -15.74
C SER A 254 20.52 -14.78 -17.05
N ILE A 255 19.21 -14.53 -17.02
CA ILE A 255 18.36 -14.30 -18.20
C ILE A 255 18.33 -12.82 -18.59
N ILE A 256 18.17 -11.93 -17.61
CA ILE A 256 17.94 -10.50 -17.83
C ILE A 256 19.29 -9.78 -17.84
N PRO A 257 19.72 -9.15 -18.95
CA PRO A 257 21.03 -8.51 -19.05
C PRO A 257 21.20 -7.30 -18.12
N SER A 258 20.14 -6.54 -17.88
CA SER A 258 20.22 -5.25 -17.20
C SER A 258 19.50 -5.33 -15.86
N ILE A 259 20.19 -5.92 -14.87
CA ILE A 259 19.74 -5.96 -13.47
C ILE A 259 20.75 -5.21 -12.61
N TYR A 260 20.25 -4.33 -11.77
CA TYR A 260 21.03 -3.48 -10.87
C TYR A 260 20.40 -3.46 -9.48
N ASN A 261 21.19 -3.19 -8.45
CA ASN A 261 20.75 -2.82 -7.10
C ASN A 261 21.13 -1.36 -6.84
N LEU A 262 20.80 -0.82 -5.66
CA LEU A 262 21.10 0.59 -5.36
C LEU A 262 22.60 0.88 -5.25
N THR A 263 23.42 -0.14 -5.04
CA THR A 263 24.89 -0.01 -4.94
C THR A 263 25.55 0.05 -6.32
N ASP A 264 24.99 -0.61 -7.33
CA ASP A 264 25.58 -0.71 -8.67
C ASP A 264 24.76 0.00 -9.77
N ILE A 265 23.69 0.71 -9.40
CA ILE A 265 22.85 1.53 -10.30
C ILE A 265 23.65 2.55 -11.11
N ASP A 266 24.76 3.06 -10.58
CA ASP A 266 25.65 3.97 -11.32
C ASP A 266 26.20 3.32 -12.60
N ASN A 267 26.32 1.98 -12.64
CA ASN A 267 26.70 1.28 -13.86
C ASN A 267 25.64 1.38 -14.96
N PHE A 268 24.35 1.46 -14.60
CA PHE A 268 23.29 1.74 -15.56
C PHE A 268 23.34 3.20 -16.02
N ILE A 269 23.51 4.13 -15.07
CA ILE A 269 23.56 5.57 -15.34
C ILE A 269 24.69 5.91 -16.31
N ASN A 270 25.85 5.26 -16.18
CA ASN A 270 26.98 5.48 -17.09
C ASN A 270 26.76 4.92 -18.53
N LEU A 271 25.68 4.17 -18.77
CA LEU A 271 25.33 3.65 -20.10
C LEU A 271 24.40 4.60 -20.87
N ILE A 272 23.76 5.55 -20.20
CA ILE A 272 22.75 6.47 -20.75
C ILE A 272 23.28 7.89 -20.83
#